data_AF-A0A7C4TF56-F1
#
_entry.id   AF-A0A7C4TF56-F1
#
_cell.length_a   1.000
_cell.length_b   1.000
_cell.length_c   1.000
_cell.angle_alpha   90.00
_cell.angle_beta   90.00
_cell.angle_gamma   90.00
#
_symmetry.space_group_name_H-M   'P 1'
#
loop_
_entity.id
_entity.type
_entity.pdbx_description
1 polymer ?
#
loop_
_entity_poly.entity_id
_entity_poly.type
_entity_poly.pdbx_seq_one_letter_code
_entity_poly.pdbx_strand_id
1 'polypeptide(L)'
;MPWRKPPRPTVRQVLAPLEGYTVGITADRRHEEQALLVARMGGTVVHGPCIRTLPLGDLDELRDVTRDLIERPPAVVVANTGIGMRAWFEAAASWGLEPALHQALRQATILARGPKAAGAVAAAGLVVAWRAPNERLHDVADYLSGLPLRGRRVALQLHGDRREPVTEAARHAGAEVVAVPVYRWDAPEEPTAIHGLLDALAAGRVDAVTFTSTPAVEGFFALASARADLGRIADAMAGKVAVACVGPVCAEAARDHGVPGPVVPDRFRLGSMVRALAEHLGSRRLVLHGPGPAGARLVVQGATAAVGDAKVRLSERERAVLGVLAGRAGAVVSRGELLRRVWGDPAVDAHVVEVTVGRLRRKLGDASRMIRTVPRRGY
;
A
#
# COMPACT_ATOMS: atom_id res chain seq x y z
N MET A 1 -14.96 49.41 -13.80
CA MET A 1 -13.86 48.40 -13.88
C MET A 1 -13.67 47.79 -12.50
N PRO A 2 -13.90 46.49 -12.27
CA PRO A 2 -13.59 45.91 -10.97
C PRO A 2 -12.09 45.66 -10.87
N TRP A 3 -11.51 46.15 -9.79
CA TRP A 3 -10.12 45.92 -9.40
C TRP A 3 -9.80 44.43 -9.36
N ARG A 4 -8.96 43.96 -10.30
CA ARG A 4 -8.39 42.61 -10.24
C ARG A 4 -7.36 42.60 -9.11
N LYS A 5 -7.58 41.74 -8.09
CA LYS A 5 -6.54 41.38 -7.13
C LYS A 5 -5.29 40.95 -7.92
N PRO A 6 -4.09 41.45 -7.60
CA PRO A 6 -2.87 40.97 -8.24
C PRO A 6 -2.76 39.46 -8.00
N PRO A 7 -2.30 38.67 -8.99
CA PRO A 7 -2.07 37.25 -8.79
C PRO A 7 -1.08 37.09 -7.62
N ARG A 8 -1.46 36.28 -6.62
CA ARG A 8 -0.50 35.84 -5.59
C ARG A 8 0.70 35.26 -6.32
N PRO A 9 1.95 35.60 -5.97
CA PRO A 9 3.11 35.01 -6.62
C PRO A 9 3.03 33.49 -6.42
N THR A 10 2.70 32.77 -7.48
CA THR A 10 2.72 31.31 -7.49
C THR A 10 4.20 30.96 -7.33
N VAL A 11 4.60 30.54 -6.13
CA VAL A 11 5.93 29.96 -5.92
C VAL A 11 6.01 28.77 -6.86
N ARG A 12 6.70 28.93 -8.00
CA ARG A 12 6.88 27.87 -8.99
C ARG A 12 7.49 26.70 -8.22
N GLN A 13 6.76 25.59 -8.11
CA GLN A 13 7.31 24.40 -7.48
C GLN A 13 8.49 23.94 -8.33
N VAL A 14 9.69 23.99 -7.76
CA VAL A 14 10.95 23.62 -8.44
C VAL A 14 10.94 22.13 -8.83
N LEU A 15 10.22 21.31 -8.07
CA LEU A 15 10.09 19.87 -8.26
C LEU A 15 8.62 19.47 -8.32
N ALA A 16 8.28 18.53 -9.20
CA ALA A 16 6.95 17.91 -9.22
C ALA A 16 6.70 17.12 -7.92
N PRO A 17 5.45 16.85 -7.52
CA PRO A 17 5.14 16.31 -6.19
C PRO A 17 5.85 15.00 -5.81
N LEU A 18 6.07 14.10 -6.78
CA LEU A 18 6.76 12.83 -6.59
C LEU A 18 8.16 12.79 -7.22
N GLU A 19 8.66 13.92 -7.74
CA GLU A 19 9.97 13.96 -8.39
C GLU A 19 11.09 13.51 -7.44
N GLY A 20 11.90 12.56 -7.89
CA GLY A 20 12.97 11.96 -7.10
C GLY A 20 12.53 10.84 -6.15
N TYR A 21 11.23 10.60 -5.98
CA TYR A 21 10.73 9.46 -5.20
C TYR A 21 10.52 8.21 -6.08
N THR A 22 10.81 7.05 -5.49
CA THR A 22 10.55 5.73 -6.09
C THR A 22 9.42 5.02 -5.32
N VAL A 23 8.39 4.60 -6.04
CA VAL A 23 7.18 3.97 -5.49
C VAL A 23 7.10 2.50 -5.92
N GLY A 24 7.07 1.61 -4.95
CA GLY A 24 6.74 0.20 -5.10
C GLY A 24 5.24 0.00 -5.31
N ILE A 25 4.86 -0.62 -6.43
CA ILE A 25 3.47 -1.00 -6.71
C ILE A 25 3.35 -2.51 -6.56
N THR A 26 2.50 -2.94 -5.62
CA THR A 26 2.28 -4.37 -5.32
C THR A 26 1.04 -4.94 -5.98
N ALA A 27 0.21 -4.08 -6.56
CA ALA A 27 -1.02 -4.47 -7.22
C ALA A 27 -0.74 -5.27 -8.48
N ASP A 28 -1.51 -6.33 -8.68
CA ASP A 28 -1.51 -7.13 -9.90
C ASP A 28 -2.35 -6.46 -11.00
N ARG A 29 -3.61 -6.14 -10.67
CA ARG A 29 -4.54 -5.45 -11.58
C ARG A 29 -4.44 -3.94 -11.48
N ARG A 30 -4.62 -3.26 -12.62
CA ARG A 30 -4.60 -1.78 -12.76
C ARG A 30 -3.29 -1.15 -12.28
N HIS A 31 -2.20 -1.91 -12.22
CA HIS A 31 -0.89 -1.40 -11.84
C HIS A 31 -0.37 -0.37 -12.85
N GLU A 32 -0.68 -0.54 -14.14
CA GLU A 32 -0.33 0.43 -15.20
C GLU A 32 -0.99 1.79 -14.97
N GLU A 33 -2.29 1.81 -14.63
CA GLU A 33 -3.00 3.05 -14.29
C GLU A 33 -2.37 3.74 -13.09
N GLN A 34 -2.01 2.95 -12.06
CA GLN A 34 -1.34 3.46 -10.88
C GLN A 34 0.07 3.99 -11.22
N ALA A 35 0.81 3.29 -12.06
CA ALA A 35 2.13 3.70 -12.53
C ALA A 35 2.07 5.02 -13.30
N LEU A 36 1.07 5.18 -14.18
CA LEU A 36 0.80 6.43 -14.91
C LEU A 36 0.43 7.58 -13.97
N LEU A 37 -0.31 7.32 -12.89
CA LEU A 37 -0.60 8.35 -11.87
C LEU A 37 0.68 8.81 -11.15
N VAL A 38 1.55 7.88 -10.78
CA VAL A 38 2.85 8.19 -10.15
C VAL A 38 3.77 8.96 -11.11
N ALA A 39 3.89 8.48 -12.35
CA ALA A 39 4.72 9.09 -13.38
C ALA A 39 4.27 10.53 -13.72
N ARG A 40 2.96 10.79 -13.80
CA ARG A 40 2.41 12.15 -14.01
C ARG A 40 2.77 13.13 -12.90
N MET A 41 3.06 12.64 -11.70
CA MET A 41 3.52 13.46 -10.57
C MET A 41 5.05 13.51 -10.47
N GLY A 42 5.78 12.92 -11.42
CA GLY A 42 7.25 12.92 -11.51
C GLY A 42 7.94 11.74 -10.81
N GLY A 43 7.19 10.78 -10.25
CA GLY A 43 7.74 9.65 -9.53
C GLY A 43 8.25 8.53 -10.43
N THR A 44 9.17 7.72 -9.90
CA THR A 44 9.61 6.46 -10.51
C THR A 44 8.84 5.29 -9.91
N VAL A 45 8.61 4.23 -10.69
CA VAL A 45 7.87 3.04 -10.25
C VAL A 45 8.77 1.82 -10.26
N VAL A 46 8.64 0.98 -9.24
CA VAL A 46 9.10 -0.42 -9.25
C VAL A 46 7.85 -1.28 -9.07
N HIS A 47 7.53 -2.09 -10.07
CA HIS A 47 6.39 -2.99 -10.00
C HIS A 47 6.85 -4.35 -9.48
N GLY A 48 6.16 -4.85 -8.45
CA GLY A 48 6.43 -6.14 -7.83
C GLY A 48 5.12 -6.73 -7.35
N PRO A 49 4.34 -7.40 -8.22
CA PRO A 49 3.07 -7.99 -7.83
C PRO A 49 3.32 -9.09 -6.81
N CYS A 50 2.64 -9.00 -5.67
CA CYS A 50 2.81 -9.92 -4.54
C CYS A 50 1.74 -11.02 -4.48
N ILE A 51 0.74 -10.91 -5.35
CA ILE A 51 -0.34 -11.86 -5.55
C ILE A 51 -0.64 -11.89 -7.04
N ARG A 52 -1.23 -12.98 -7.52
CA ARG A 52 -1.86 -13.06 -8.84
C ARG A 52 -3.36 -13.11 -8.68
N THR A 53 -4.07 -12.21 -9.35
CA THR A 53 -5.54 -12.27 -9.46
C THR A 53 -5.88 -13.28 -10.54
N LEU A 54 -6.31 -14.47 -10.15
CA LEU A 54 -6.93 -15.34 -11.12
C LEU A 54 -8.35 -14.82 -11.40
N PRO A 55 -8.86 -14.92 -12.65
CA PRO A 55 -10.29 -14.83 -12.92
C PRO A 55 -11.09 -15.75 -11.97
N LEU A 56 -12.41 -15.53 -11.87
CA LEU A 56 -13.36 -16.50 -11.27
C LEU A 56 -12.84 -17.91 -11.53
N GLY A 57 -12.57 -18.70 -10.47
CA GLY A 57 -11.64 -19.83 -10.49
C GLY A 57 -12.00 -20.96 -11.47
N ASP A 58 -11.89 -22.19 -11.02
CA ASP A 58 -12.47 -23.30 -11.76
C ASP A 58 -13.99 -23.05 -11.84
N LEU A 59 -14.48 -22.57 -12.99
CA LEU A 59 -15.91 -22.26 -13.17
C LEU A 59 -16.76 -23.48 -12.83
N ASP A 60 -16.20 -24.68 -12.96
CA ASP A 60 -16.85 -25.93 -12.60
C ASP A 60 -17.05 -26.03 -11.08
N GLU A 61 -16.07 -25.68 -10.24
CA GLU A 61 -16.24 -25.68 -8.78
C GLU A 61 -17.29 -24.65 -8.33
N LEU A 62 -17.23 -23.41 -8.84
CA LEU A 62 -18.22 -22.39 -8.47
C LEU A 62 -19.63 -22.81 -8.96
N ARG A 63 -19.72 -23.45 -10.13
CA ARG A 63 -20.98 -23.97 -10.67
C ARG A 63 -21.53 -25.11 -9.83
N ASP A 64 -20.68 -26.04 -9.40
CA ASP A 64 -21.07 -27.18 -8.57
C ASP A 64 -21.57 -26.72 -7.20
N VAL A 65 -20.84 -25.80 -6.56
CA VAL A 65 -21.29 -25.16 -5.31
C VAL A 65 -22.61 -24.41 -5.52
N THR A 66 -22.78 -23.73 -6.65
CA THR A 66 -24.03 -23.02 -6.97
C THR A 66 -25.20 -23.99 -7.12
N ARG A 67 -25.02 -25.11 -7.83
CA ARG A 67 -26.04 -26.16 -7.97
C ARG A 67 -26.41 -26.78 -6.63
N ASP A 68 -25.41 -27.10 -5.83
CA ASP A 68 -25.59 -27.65 -4.49
C ASP A 68 -26.34 -26.69 -3.55
N LEU A 69 -26.08 -25.38 -3.63
CA LEU A 69 -26.83 -24.36 -2.87
C LEU A 69 -28.26 -24.17 -3.37
N ILE A 70 -28.53 -24.43 -4.66
CA ILE A 70 -29.89 -24.42 -5.20
C ILE A 70 -30.67 -25.65 -4.72
N GLU A 71 -30.05 -26.83 -4.76
CA GLU A 71 -30.65 -28.09 -4.34
C GLU A 71 -30.86 -28.16 -2.82
N ARG A 72 -29.91 -27.61 -2.06
CA ARG A 72 -29.94 -27.55 -0.59
C ARG A 72 -29.73 -26.10 -0.13
N PRO A 73 -30.80 -25.27 -0.12
CA PRO A 73 -30.73 -23.86 0.23
C PRO A 73 -30.07 -23.62 1.60
N PRO A 74 -29.17 -22.63 1.70
CA PRO A 74 -28.55 -22.29 2.97
C PRO A 74 -29.52 -21.59 3.91
N ALA A 75 -29.35 -21.78 5.22
CA ALA A 75 -30.07 -21.02 6.24
C ALA A 75 -29.53 -19.60 6.39
N VAL A 76 -28.22 -19.42 6.19
CA VAL A 76 -27.52 -18.14 6.31
C VAL A 76 -26.59 -17.96 5.12
N VAL A 77 -26.52 -16.74 4.60
CA VAL A 77 -25.57 -16.34 3.54
C VAL A 77 -24.73 -15.20 4.07
N VAL A 78 -23.41 -15.29 3.97
CA VAL A 78 -22.49 -14.21 4.30
C VAL A 78 -21.90 -13.62 3.03
N ALA A 79 -22.22 -12.35 2.79
CA ALA A 79 -21.69 -11.55 1.69
C ALA A 79 -20.48 -10.72 2.17
N ASN A 80 -19.26 -11.19 1.88
CA ASN A 80 -18.03 -10.50 2.29
C ASN A 80 -17.68 -9.31 1.40
N THR A 81 -17.92 -9.42 0.09
CA THR A 81 -17.52 -8.43 -0.90
C THR A 81 -18.60 -8.19 -1.94
N GLY A 82 -18.76 -6.93 -2.35
CA GLY A 82 -19.70 -6.61 -3.43
C GLY A 82 -19.27 -7.14 -4.81
N ILE A 83 -17.96 -7.25 -5.04
CA ILE A 83 -17.43 -7.78 -6.31
C ILE A 83 -17.69 -9.28 -6.38
N GLY A 84 -17.43 -10.03 -5.31
CA GLY A 84 -17.72 -11.46 -5.27
C GLY A 84 -19.22 -11.75 -5.38
N MET A 85 -20.11 -11.00 -4.71
CA MET A 85 -21.55 -11.22 -4.91
C MET A 85 -21.97 -10.98 -6.37
N ARG A 86 -21.55 -9.87 -7.00
CA ARG A 86 -21.89 -9.60 -8.42
C ARG A 86 -21.35 -10.68 -9.35
N ALA A 87 -20.08 -11.02 -9.20
CA ALA A 87 -19.43 -12.01 -10.07
C ALA A 87 -20.07 -13.41 -9.91
N TRP A 88 -20.57 -13.76 -8.73
CA TRP A 88 -21.29 -15.02 -8.52
C TRP A 88 -22.63 -15.03 -9.26
N PHE A 89 -23.42 -13.96 -9.15
CA PHE A 89 -24.68 -13.84 -9.88
C PHE A 89 -24.48 -13.76 -11.41
N GLU A 90 -23.47 -13.04 -11.88
CA GLU A 90 -23.09 -12.99 -13.30
C GLU A 90 -22.69 -14.38 -13.82
N ALA A 91 -21.89 -15.13 -13.06
CA ALA A 91 -21.54 -16.50 -13.41
C ALA A 91 -22.78 -17.42 -13.42
N ALA A 92 -23.63 -17.34 -12.40
CA ALA A 92 -24.89 -18.09 -12.34
C ALA A 92 -25.81 -17.78 -13.51
N ALA A 93 -25.89 -16.52 -13.94
CA ALA A 93 -26.65 -16.10 -15.12
C ALA A 93 -26.09 -16.74 -16.40
N SER A 94 -24.77 -16.77 -16.55
CA SER A 94 -24.11 -17.45 -17.69
C SER A 94 -24.41 -18.95 -17.79
N TRP A 95 -24.76 -19.59 -16.67
CA TRP A 95 -25.14 -21.01 -16.61
C TRP A 95 -26.66 -21.24 -16.64
N GLY A 96 -27.47 -20.17 -16.73
CA GLY A 96 -28.92 -20.24 -16.61
C GLY A 96 -29.43 -20.61 -15.21
N LEU A 97 -28.60 -20.47 -14.18
CA LEU A 97 -28.90 -20.83 -12.78
C LEU A 97 -29.34 -19.62 -11.93
N GLU A 98 -29.24 -18.40 -12.44
CA GLU A 98 -29.54 -17.17 -11.68
C GLU A 98 -30.94 -17.16 -11.03
N PRO A 99 -32.06 -17.49 -11.72
CA PRO A 99 -33.38 -17.44 -11.09
C PRO A 99 -33.52 -18.44 -9.94
N ALA A 100 -32.97 -19.64 -10.11
CA ALA A 100 -32.99 -20.69 -9.10
C ALA A 100 -32.09 -20.34 -7.90
N LEU A 101 -30.90 -19.79 -8.16
CA LEU A 101 -30.00 -19.30 -7.12
C LEU A 101 -30.65 -18.18 -6.32
N HIS A 102 -31.24 -17.19 -7.00
CA HIS A 102 -31.96 -16.11 -6.35
C HIS A 102 -33.06 -16.63 -5.43
N GLN A 103 -33.87 -17.59 -5.91
CA GLN A 103 -34.94 -18.19 -5.11
C GLN A 103 -34.41 -18.92 -3.87
N ALA A 104 -33.32 -19.67 -3.99
CA ALA A 104 -32.67 -20.36 -2.87
C ALA A 104 -32.14 -19.36 -1.83
N LEU A 105 -31.45 -18.30 -2.26
CA LEU A 105 -30.87 -17.30 -1.34
C LEU A 105 -31.92 -16.38 -0.71
N ARG A 106 -33.08 -16.18 -1.35
CA ARG A 106 -34.18 -15.37 -0.81
C ARG A 106 -34.76 -15.91 0.50
N GLN A 107 -34.62 -17.21 0.74
CA GLN A 107 -35.08 -17.86 1.98
C GLN A 107 -34.05 -17.77 3.12
N ALA A 108 -32.81 -17.37 2.81
CA ALA A 108 -31.73 -17.32 3.77
C ALA A 108 -31.70 -16.01 4.55
N THR A 109 -31.15 -16.05 5.76
CA THR A 109 -30.74 -14.84 6.48
C THR A 109 -29.43 -14.32 5.89
N ILE A 110 -29.44 -13.16 5.24
CA ILE A 110 -28.25 -12.63 4.56
C ILE A 110 -27.54 -11.61 5.44
N LEU A 111 -26.26 -11.87 5.71
CA LEU A 111 -25.35 -11.03 6.48
C LEU A 111 -24.37 -10.35 5.52
N ALA A 112 -24.12 -9.05 5.66
CA ALA A 112 -23.18 -8.33 4.82
C ALA A 112 -22.03 -7.74 5.63
N ARG A 113 -20.79 -7.95 5.18
CA ARG A 113 -19.62 -7.33 5.82
C ARG A 113 -19.60 -5.81 5.69
N GLY A 114 -20.19 -5.21 4.65
CA GLY A 114 -20.14 -3.76 4.51
C GLY A 114 -21.01 -3.21 3.37
N PRO A 115 -21.04 -1.88 3.16
CA PRO A 115 -21.96 -1.21 2.23
C PRO A 115 -21.84 -1.72 0.79
N LYS A 116 -20.63 -2.08 0.34
CA LYS A 116 -20.42 -2.62 -1.01
C LYS A 116 -21.02 -4.00 -1.20
N ALA A 117 -20.91 -4.87 -0.19
CA ALA A 117 -21.50 -6.20 -0.22
C ALA A 117 -23.03 -6.10 -0.12
N ALA A 118 -23.53 -5.26 0.79
CA ALA A 118 -24.96 -5.01 0.94
C ALA A 118 -25.59 -4.44 -0.34
N GLY A 119 -24.93 -3.49 -1.00
CA GLY A 119 -25.40 -2.94 -2.28
C GLY A 119 -25.42 -3.97 -3.41
N ALA A 120 -24.51 -4.96 -3.41
CA ALA A 120 -24.54 -6.05 -4.38
C ALA A 120 -25.68 -7.03 -4.13
N VAL A 121 -25.94 -7.37 -2.85
CA VAL A 121 -27.11 -8.18 -2.45
C VAL A 121 -28.42 -7.50 -2.85
N ALA A 122 -28.54 -6.20 -2.59
CA ALA A 122 -29.72 -5.42 -2.95
C ALA A 122 -29.91 -5.31 -4.47
N ALA A 123 -28.84 -5.15 -5.24
CA ALA A 123 -28.89 -5.14 -6.71
C ALA A 123 -29.37 -6.49 -7.29
N ALA A 124 -29.14 -7.59 -6.58
CA ALA A 124 -29.68 -8.90 -6.91
C ALA A 124 -31.12 -9.11 -6.40
N GLY A 125 -31.80 -8.09 -5.85
CA GLY A 125 -33.18 -8.19 -5.37
C GLY A 125 -33.35 -8.87 -4.01
N LEU A 126 -32.26 -9.08 -3.27
CA LEU A 126 -32.23 -9.75 -1.97
C LEU A 126 -32.14 -8.75 -0.80
N VAL A 127 -32.54 -9.18 0.40
CA VAL A 127 -32.58 -8.35 1.60
C VAL A 127 -31.45 -8.72 2.56
N VAL A 128 -30.67 -7.73 2.97
CA VAL A 128 -29.64 -7.89 4.02
C VAL A 128 -30.30 -7.77 5.39
N ALA A 129 -30.26 -8.84 6.18
CA ALA A 129 -30.82 -8.90 7.52
C ALA A 129 -29.92 -8.20 8.57
N TRP A 130 -28.61 -8.23 8.36
CA TRP A 130 -27.64 -7.60 9.26
C TRP A 130 -26.37 -7.18 8.52
N ARG A 131 -25.76 -6.08 8.99
CA ARG A 131 -24.50 -5.55 8.44
C ARG A 131 -23.50 -5.32 9.56
N ALA A 132 -22.24 -5.69 9.34
CA ALA A 132 -21.17 -5.42 10.28
C ALA A 132 -21.04 -3.91 10.57
N PRO A 133 -20.96 -3.51 11.85
CA PRO A 133 -20.91 -2.11 12.25
C PRO A 133 -19.61 -1.40 11.82
N ASN A 134 -18.47 -2.09 11.85
CA ASN A 134 -17.15 -1.50 11.52
C ASN A 134 -16.62 -1.91 10.14
N GLU A 135 -17.44 -2.61 9.36
CA GLU A 135 -17.07 -3.17 8.06
C GLU A 135 -15.94 -4.22 8.11
N ARG A 136 -15.71 -4.85 9.27
CA ARG A 136 -14.62 -5.80 9.49
C ARG A 136 -15.10 -7.24 9.46
N LEU A 137 -14.20 -8.17 9.12
CA LEU A 137 -14.51 -9.60 9.07
C LEU A 137 -14.72 -10.18 10.48
N HIS A 138 -14.01 -9.65 11.48
CA HIS A 138 -14.18 -10.07 12.87
C HIS A 138 -15.61 -9.80 13.37
N ASP A 139 -16.20 -8.65 13.02
CA ASP A 139 -17.58 -8.32 13.42
C ASP A 139 -18.56 -9.41 12.94
N VAL A 140 -18.33 -9.93 11.72
CA VAL A 140 -19.15 -10.99 11.13
C VAL A 140 -18.93 -12.32 11.84
N ALA A 141 -17.67 -12.66 12.17
CA ALA A 141 -17.33 -13.87 12.90
C ALA A 141 -17.92 -13.88 14.32
N ASP A 142 -17.86 -12.75 15.03
CA ASP A 142 -18.44 -12.59 16.36
C ASP A 142 -19.96 -12.74 16.31
N TYR A 143 -20.62 -12.09 15.33
CA TYR A 143 -22.06 -12.21 15.14
C TYR A 143 -22.49 -13.65 14.84
N LEU A 144 -21.79 -14.34 13.93
CA LEU A 144 -22.07 -15.75 13.60
C LEU A 144 -21.90 -16.67 14.80
N SER A 145 -20.91 -16.43 15.65
CA SER A 145 -20.65 -17.24 16.86
C SER A 145 -21.79 -17.14 17.87
N GLY A 146 -22.56 -16.04 17.85
CA GLY A 146 -23.75 -15.85 18.68
C GLY A 146 -25.04 -16.46 18.10
N LEU A 147 -25.03 -16.98 16.87
CA LEU A 147 -26.21 -17.55 16.23
C LEU A 147 -26.34 -19.07 16.51
N PRO A 148 -27.57 -19.61 16.57
CA PRO A 148 -27.81 -21.05 16.71
C PRO A 148 -27.56 -21.78 15.39
N LEU A 149 -26.28 -22.00 15.05
CA LEU A 149 -25.87 -22.54 13.75
C LEU A 149 -25.67 -24.06 13.71
N ARG A 150 -25.83 -24.77 14.83
CA ARG A 150 -25.62 -26.23 14.89
C ARG A 150 -26.49 -26.97 13.87
N GLY A 151 -25.85 -27.68 12.94
CA GLY A 151 -26.50 -28.42 11.85
C GLY A 151 -27.14 -27.53 10.77
N ARG A 152 -26.95 -26.21 10.84
CA ARG A 152 -27.46 -25.25 9.86
C ARG A 152 -26.43 -25.07 8.74
N ARG A 153 -26.93 -24.91 7.53
CA ARG A 153 -26.12 -24.70 6.34
C ARG A 153 -25.83 -23.21 6.15
N VAL A 154 -24.55 -22.85 6.05
CA VAL A 154 -24.09 -21.47 5.94
C VAL A 154 -23.27 -21.31 4.67
N ALA A 155 -23.78 -20.54 3.72
CA ALA A 155 -23.05 -20.17 2.52
C ALA A 155 -22.17 -18.95 2.78
N LEU A 156 -20.86 -19.08 2.57
CA LEU A 156 -19.90 -17.99 2.77
C LEU A 156 -19.32 -17.57 1.42
N GLN A 157 -19.65 -16.36 0.97
CA GLN A 157 -19.00 -15.75 -0.19
C GLN A 157 -17.55 -15.42 0.18
N LEU A 158 -16.59 -16.20 -0.33
CA LEU A 158 -15.17 -16.05 0.00
C LEU A 158 -14.55 -14.85 -0.72
N HIS A 159 -13.68 -14.12 -0.04
CA HIS A 159 -12.84 -13.07 -0.64
C HIS A 159 -11.55 -13.60 -1.31
N GLY A 160 -11.53 -14.90 -1.62
CA GLY A 160 -10.49 -15.59 -2.38
C GLY A 160 -9.47 -16.38 -1.56
N ASP A 161 -9.56 -16.35 -0.24
CA ASP A 161 -8.92 -17.31 0.66
C ASP A 161 -9.97 -18.33 1.16
N ARG A 162 -9.60 -19.61 1.27
CA ARG A 162 -10.46 -20.66 1.81
C ARG A 162 -10.38 -20.77 3.34
N ARG A 163 -9.38 -20.15 3.96
CA ARG A 163 -9.11 -20.18 5.40
C ARG A 163 -9.41 -18.84 6.06
N GLU A 164 -10.61 -18.32 5.83
CA GLU A 164 -11.04 -17.08 6.48
C GLU A 164 -11.49 -17.36 7.93
N PRO A 165 -11.18 -16.48 8.91
CA PRO A 165 -11.64 -16.61 10.29
C PRO A 165 -13.16 -16.78 10.43
N VAL A 166 -13.94 -16.20 9.50
CA VAL A 166 -15.40 -16.33 9.44
C VAL A 166 -15.85 -17.78 9.15
N THR A 167 -15.07 -18.51 8.35
CA THR A 167 -15.29 -19.93 8.04
C THR A 167 -15.06 -20.79 9.28
N GLU A 168 -13.99 -20.50 10.03
CA GLU A 168 -13.67 -21.21 11.27
C GLU A 168 -14.70 -20.92 12.36
N ALA A 169 -15.08 -19.66 12.55
CA ALA A 169 -16.12 -19.27 13.51
C ALA A 169 -17.46 -19.97 13.23
N ALA A 170 -17.91 -19.99 11.97
CA ALA A 170 -19.14 -20.68 11.61
C ALA A 170 -19.06 -22.20 11.86
N ARG A 171 -17.93 -22.84 11.52
CA ARG A 171 -17.72 -24.27 11.82
C ARG A 171 -17.70 -24.54 13.32
N HIS A 172 -17.05 -23.68 14.11
CA HIS A 172 -16.98 -23.81 15.57
C HIS A 172 -18.37 -23.66 16.21
N ALA A 173 -19.24 -22.82 15.64
CA ALA A 173 -20.65 -22.72 16.01
C ALA A 173 -21.51 -23.93 15.56
N GLY A 174 -20.91 -24.92 14.89
CA GLY A 174 -21.54 -26.17 14.47
C GLY A 174 -22.24 -26.12 13.10
N ALA A 175 -21.94 -25.11 12.27
CA ALA A 175 -22.52 -24.98 10.93
C ALA A 175 -21.93 -25.98 9.92
N GLU A 176 -22.76 -26.42 8.98
CA GLU A 176 -22.30 -26.95 7.69
C GLU A 176 -21.92 -25.76 6.80
N VAL A 177 -20.61 -25.51 6.67
CA VAL A 177 -20.12 -24.35 5.92
C VAL A 177 -19.87 -24.69 4.46
N VAL A 178 -20.55 -23.96 3.57
CA VAL A 178 -20.40 -24.03 2.11
C VAL A 178 -19.62 -22.79 1.66
N ALA A 179 -18.37 -22.99 1.25
CA ALA A 179 -17.54 -21.94 0.71
C ALA A 179 -17.92 -21.64 -0.75
N VAL A 180 -18.14 -20.37 -1.08
CA VAL A 180 -18.45 -19.91 -2.45
C VAL A 180 -17.25 -19.14 -3.01
N PRO A 181 -16.36 -19.79 -3.79
CA PRO A 181 -15.10 -19.20 -4.25
C PRO A 181 -15.29 -18.40 -5.55
N VAL A 182 -15.54 -17.09 -5.42
CA VAL A 182 -15.85 -16.25 -6.59
C VAL A 182 -14.60 -15.68 -7.29
N TYR A 183 -13.43 -15.75 -6.66
CA TYR A 183 -12.13 -15.47 -7.27
C TYR A 183 -11.06 -16.09 -6.38
N ARG A 184 -9.85 -16.33 -6.90
CA ARG A 184 -8.71 -16.83 -6.12
C ARG A 184 -7.51 -15.91 -6.26
N TRP A 185 -6.75 -15.80 -5.18
CA TRP A 185 -5.40 -15.26 -5.23
C TRP A 185 -4.43 -16.41 -5.18
N ASP A 186 -3.41 -16.34 -6.01
CA ASP A 186 -2.30 -17.29 -5.98
C ASP A 186 -1.00 -16.53 -5.74
N ALA A 187 0.08 -17.27 -5.49
CA ALA A 187 1.42 -16.74 -5.55
C ALA A 187 1.66 -16.07 -6.93
N PRO A 188 2.48 -15.01 -7.00
CA PRO A 188 2.83 -14.39 -8.26
C PRO A 188 3.47 -15.42 -9.20
N GLU A 189 3.00 -15.44 -10.45
CA GLU A 189 3.47 -16.38 -11.48
C GLU A 189 4.95 -16.17 -11.82
N GLU A 190 5.42 -14.92 -11.69
CA GLU A 190 6.82 -14.55 -11.84
C GLU A 190 7.35 -13.86 -10.56
N PRO A 191 7.91 -14.63 -9.62
CA PRO A 191 8.43 -14.09 -8.36
C PRO A 191 9.57 -13.08 -8.54
N THR A 192 10.23 -13.06 -9.70
CA THR A 192 11.38 -12.20 -9.99
C THR A 192 11.05 -10.71 -9.79
N ALA A 193 9.87 -10.25 -10.20
CA ALA A 193 9.48 -8.85 -10.09
C ALA A 193 9.32 -8.41 -8.63
N ILE A 194 8.65 -9.22 -7.80
CA ILE A 194 8.51 -8.95 -6.37
C ILE A 194 9.85 -9.09 -5.65
N HIS A 195 10.70 -10.04 -6.01
CA HIS A 195 12.07 -10.10 -5.48
C HIS A 195 12.87 -8.85 -5.81
N GLY A 196 12.75 -8.30 -7.02
CA GLY A 196 13.38 -7.03 -7.39
C GLY A 196 12.89 -5.83 -6.56
N LEU A 197 11.59 -5.79 -6.22
CA LEU A 197 11.04 -4.79 -5.30
C LEU A 197 11.59 -4.97 -3.87
N LEU A 198 11.66 -6.21 -3.37
CA LEU A 198 12.21 -6.52 -2.06
C LEU A 198 13.71 -6.19 -1.98
N ASP A 199 14.48 -6.47 -3.03
CA ASP A 199 15.89 -6.07 -3.14
C ASP A 199 16.05 -4.55 -3.15
N ALA A 200 15.15 -3.83 -3.82
CA ALA A 200 15.15 -2.38 -3.83
C ALA A 200 14.81 -1.79 -2.46
N LEU A 201 13.89 -2.41 -1.72
CA LEU A 201 13.56 -2.04 -0.34
C LEU A 201 14.72 -2.29 0.61
N ALA A 202 15.31 -3.48 0.59
CA ALA A 202 16.45 -3.85 1.42
C ALA A 202 17.66 -2.93 1.17
N ALA A 203 17.82 -2.46 -0.07
CA ALA A 203 18.85 -1.51 -0.48
C ALA A 203 18.45 -0.02 -0.29
N GLY A 204 17.32 0.30 0.34
CA GLY A 204 16.91 1.69 0.61
C GLY A 204 16.60 2.53 -0.65
N ARG A 205 16.31 1.88 -1.78
CA ARG A 205 16.05 2.50 -3.09
C ARG A 205 14.56 2.78 -3.36
N VAL A 206 13.68 2.41 -2.42
CA VAL A 206 12.24 2.64 -2.49
C VAL A 206 11.85 3.60 -1.37
N ASP A 207 11.03 4.60 -1.70
CA ASP A 207 10.58 5.62 -0.74
C ASP A 207 9.15 5.36 -0.27
N ALA A 208 8.37 4.63 -1.05
CA ALA A 208 7.03 4.23 -0.69
C ALA A 208 6.60 2.89 -1.29
N VAL A 209 5.69 2.18 -0.62
CA VAL A 209 5.04 0.97 -1.13
C VAL A 209 3.53 1.16 -1.04
N THR A 210 2.81 0.71 -2.06
CA THR A 210 1.36 0.85 -2.14
C THR A 210 0.67 -0.50 -2.11
N PHE A 211 -0.46 -0.57 -1.41
CA PHE A 211 -1.31 -1.76 -1.31
C PHE A 211 -2.77 -1.40 -1.63
N THR A 212 -3.40 -2.22 -2.45
CA THR A 212 -4.79 -2.02 -2.89
C THR A 212 -5.75 -3.03 -2.28
N SER A 213 -5.25 -3.99 -1.51
CA SER A 213 -6.04 -5.05 -0.88
C SER A 213 -5.29 -5.66 0.30
N THR A 214 -6.02 -6.30 1.21
CA THR A 214 -5.43 -7.10 2.30
C THR A 214 -4.60 -8.29 1.77
N PRO A 215 -5.05 -9.09 0.78
CA PRO A 215 -4.23 -10.15 0.21
C PRO A 215 -2.87 -9.68 -0.32
N ALA A 216 -2.79 -8.46 -0.87
CA ALA A 216 -1.52 -7.91 -1.32
C ALA A 216 -0.56 -7.61 -0.14
N VAL A 217 -1.09 -7.16 0.99
CA VAL A 217 -0.30 -6.98 2.22
C VAL A 217 0.21 -8.34 2.70
N GLU A 218 -0.68 -9.31 2.88
CA GLU A 218 -0.32 -10.65 3.36
C GLU A 218 0.70 -11.33 2.45
N GLY A 219 0.47 -11.34 1.14
CA GLY A 219 1.37 -11.93 0.15
C GLY A 219 2.75 -11.27 0.16
N PHE A 220 2.80 -9.94 0.27
CA PHE A 220 4.05 -9.21 0.37
C PHE A 220 4.85 -9.59 1.62
N PHE A 221 4.22 -9.61 2.79
CA PHE A 221 4.91 -9.93 4.05
C PHE A 221 5.28 -11.41 4.15
N ALA A 222 4.46 -12.32 3.61
CA ALA A 222 4.81 -13.73 3.50
C ALA A 222 6.08 -13.92 2.65
N LEU A 223 6.16 -13.28 1.48
CA LEU A 223 7.34 -13.32 0.60
C LEU A 223 8.57 -12.65 1.24
N ALA A 224 8.39 -11.55 1.96
CA ALA A 224 9.47 -10.88 2.69
C ALA A 224 10.01 -11.75 3.84
N SER A 225 9.13 -12.46 4.55
CA SER A 225 9.50 -13.31 5.70
C SER A 225 10.42 -14.47 5.34
N ALA A 226 10.36 -14.94 4.09
CA ALA A 226 11.22 -15.99 3.56
C ALA A 226 12.64 -15.52 3.22
N ARG A 227 12.96 -14.22 3.35
CA ARG A 227 14.25 -13.65 2.96
C ARG A 227 15.22 -13.51 4.13
N ALA A 228 16.51 -13.70 3.84
CA ALA A 228 17.58 -13.50 4.82
C ALA A 228 17.74 -12.05 5.29
N ASP A 229 17.28 -11.08 4.50
CA ASP A 229 17.34 -9.64 4.81
C ASP A 229 16.00 -9.07 5.34
N LEU A 230 15.11 -9.94 5.85
CA LEU A 230 13.83 -9.58 6.46
C LEU A 230 13.95 -8.39 7.43
N GLY A 231 14.94 -8.38 8.32
CA GLY A 231 15.14 -7.30 9.29
C GLY A 231 15.27 -5.92 8.64
N ARG A 232 16.01 -5.82 7.53
CA ARG A 232 16.15 -4.54 6.79
C ARG A 232 14.85 -4.11 6.14
N ILE A 233 14.09 -5.06 5.61
CA ILE A 233 12.80 -4.81 4.97
C ILE A 233 11.77 -4.36 6.02
N ALA A 234 11.71 -5.05 7.16
CA ALA A 234 10.83 -4.69 8.28
C ALA A 234 11.15 -3.29 8.82
N ASP A 235 12.43 -2.99 9.10
CA ASP A 235 12.88 -1.66 9.54
C ASP A 235 12.53 -0.56 8.53
N ALA A 236 12.64 -0.87 7.23
CA ALA A 236 12.28 0.07 6.18
C ALA A 236 10.77 0.36 6.21
N MET A 237 9.94 -0.67 6.25
CA MET A 237 8.47 -0.57 6.27
C MET A 237 7.91 0.04 7.56
N ALA A 238 8.61 -0.11 8.68
CA ALA A 238 8.22 0.45 9.98
C ALA A 238 8.38 1.98 10.06
N GLY A 239 9.15 2.61 9.15
CA GLY A 239 9.26 4.09 9.18
C GLY A 239 9.89 4.77 7.96
N LYS A 240 11.01 4.25 7.44
CA LYS A 240 11.75 4.93 6.35
C LYS A 240 10.92 4.99 5.07
N VAL A 241 10.21 3.92 4.75
CA VAL A 241 9.36 3.77 3.58
C VAL A 241 7.94 4.16 3.97
N ALA A 242 7.32 5.04 3.18
CA ALA A 242 5.91 5.34 3.36
C ALA A 242 5.05 4.19 2.82
N VAL A 243 4.16 3.64 3.65
CA VAL A 243 3.18 2.66 3.18
C VAL A 243 1.87 3.37 2.90
N ALA A 244 1.27 3.16 1.73
CA ALA A 244 -0.04 3.70 1.39
C ALA A 244 -1.03 2.58 1.06
N CYS A 245 -2.20 2.61 1.69
CA CYS A 245 -3.26 1.63 1.52
C CYS A 245 -4.49 2.31 0.92
N VAL A 246 -5.17 1.64 -0.02
CA VAL A 246 -6.33 2.25 -0.71
C VAL A 246 -7.52 2.51 0.21
N GLY A 247 -7.60 1.82 1.35
CA GLY A 247 -8.70 1.93 2.31
C GLY A 247 -8.38 1.31 3.67
N PRO A 248 -9.27 1.50 4.66
CA PRO A 248 -9.00 1.22 6.07
C PRO A 248 -8.76 -0.27 6.38
N VAL A 249 -9.45 -1.19 5.69
CA VAL A 249 -9.26 -2.64 5.89
C VAL A 249 -7.87 -3.10 5.45
N CYS A 250 -7.36 -2.58 4.33
CA CYS A 250 -6.01 -2.87 3.86
C CYS A 250 -4.94 -2.23 4.77
N ALA A 251 -5.24 -1.05 5.31
CA ALA A 251 -4.38 -0.37 6.27
C ALA A 251 -4.27 -1.13 7.60
N GLU A 252 -5.37 -1.72 8.08
CA GLU A 252 -5.33 -2.55 9.29
C GLU A 252 -4.41 -3.76 9.13
N ALA A 253 -4.55 -4.49 8.01
CA ALA A 253 -3.65 -5.61 7.72
C ALA A 253 -2.18 -5.18 7.71
N ALA A 254 -1.86 -3.99 7.16
CA ALA A 254 -0.49 -3.49 7.19
C ALA A 254 -0.01 -3.21 8.64
N ARG A 255 -0.90 -2.73 9.52
CA ARG A 255 -0.57 -2.51 10.94
C ARG A 255 -0.29 -3.82 11.67
N ASP A 256 -1.04 -4.87 11.37
CA ASP A 256 -0.83 -6.20 11.96
C ASP A 256 0.56 -6.75 11.62
N HIS A 257 1.14 -6.33 10.49
CA HIS A 257 2.52 -6.62 10.08
C HIS A 257 3.56 -5.59 10.55
N GLY A 258 3.23 -4.74 11.52
CA GLY A 258 4.18 -3.80 12.13
C GLY A 258 4.38 -2.49 11.35
N VAL A 259 3.46 -2.11 10.47
CA VAL A 259 3.46 -0.78 9.82
C VAL A 259 2.60 0.19 10.66
N PRO A 260 3.18 1.09 11.46
CA PRO A 260 2.42 1.86 12.45
C PRO A 260 1.49 2.93 11.83
N GLY A 261 1.84 3.46 10.65
CA GLY A 261 1.15 4.62 10.07
C GLY A 261 0.94 4.55 8.55
N PRO A 262 0.20 3.56 8.03
CA PRO A 262 -0.15 3.53 6.62
C PRO A 262 -1.00 4.76 6.24
N VAL A 263 -0.62 5.42 5.15
CA VAL A 263 -1.36 6.53 4.54
C VAL A 263 -2.64 5.99 3.91
N VAL A 264 -3.79 6.53 4.30
CA VAL A 264 -5.10 6.15 3.76
C VAL A 264 -5.78 7.40 3.20
N PRO A 265 -6.26 7.39 1.94
CA PRO A 265 -6.93 8.55 1.37
C PRO A 265 -8.37 8.69 1.87
N ASP A 266 -8.90 9.91 1.87
CA ASP A 266 -10.32 10.18 2.21
C ASP A 266 -11.31 9.45 1.30
N ARG A 267 -10.92 9.24 0.04
CA ARG A 267 -11.70 8.47 -0.95
C ARG A 267 -10.93 7.22 -1.34
N PHE A 268 -11.55 6.06 -1.18
CA PHE A 268 -10.92 4.76 -1.41
C PHE A 268 -10.77 4.41 -2.90
N ARG A 269 -9.92 5.16 -3.60
CA ARG A 269 -9.66 5.09 -5.06
C ARG A 269 -8.17 5.32 -5.34
N LEU A 270 -7.66 4.72 -6.42
CA LEU A 270 -6.25 4.81 -6.84
C LEU A 270 -5.74 6.26 -6.93
N GLY A 271 -6.44 7.12 -7.67
CA GLY A 271 -6.02 8.52 -7.85
C GLY A 271 -6.02 9.34 -6.56
N SER A 272 -6.83 8.98 -5.55
CA SER A 272 -6.79 9.63 -4.24
C SER A 272 -5.65 9.10 -3.38
N MET A 273 -5.39 7.78 -3.43
CA MET A 273 -4.27 7.15 -2.73
C MET A 273 -2.92 7.72 -3.20
N VAL A 274 -2.71 7.84 -4.52
CA VAL A 274 -1.46 8.41 -5.06
C VAL A 274 -1.29 9.88 -4.66
N ARG A 275 -2.38 10.66 -4.62
CA ARG A 275 -2.35 12.06 -4.14
C ARG A 275 -2.01 12.16 -2.67
N ALA A 276 -2.66 11.37 -1.81
CA ALA A 276 -2.37 11.33 -0.37
C ALA A 276 -0.92 10.90 -0.12
N LEU A 277 -0.41 9.91 -0.87
CA LEU A 277 0.98 9.50 -0.79
C LEU A 277 1.94 10.64 -1.21
N ALA A 278 1.63 11.37 -2.28
CA ALA A 278 2.45 12.48 -2.73
C ALA A 278 2.47 13.65 -1.73
N GLU A 279 1.35 13.94 -1.07
CA GLU A 279 1.28 14.92 0.01
C GLU A 279 2.12 14.48 1.21
N HIS A 280 1.97 13.23 1.63
CA HIS A 280 2.74 12.64 2.73
C HIS A 280 4.25 12.67 2.47
N LEU A 281 4.69 12.22 1.29
CA LEU A 281 6.10 12.29 0.89
C LEU A 281 6.57 13.74 0.68
N GLY A 282 5.68 14.63 0.22
CA GLY A 282 5.95 16.05 0.09
C GLY A 282 6.27 16.73 1.43
N SER A 283 5.68 16.25 2.54
CA SER A 283 6.00 16.74 3.89
C SER A 283 7.43 16.41 4.34
N ARG A 284 8.06 15.39 3.74
CA ARG A 284 9.46 15.00 3.99
C ARG A 284 10.47 15.83 3.19
N ARG A 285 9.98 16.72 2.32
CA ARG A 285 10.83 17.59 1.50
C ARG A 285 11.65 18.51 2.40
N LEU A 286 12.95 18.46 2.23
CA LEU A 286 13.87 19.36 2.90
C LEU A 286 14.04 20.63 2.06
N VAL A 287 13.89 21.79 2.67
CA VAL A 287 14.17 23.09 2.06
C VAL A 287 15.21 23.81 2.90
N LEU A 288 16.39 24.00 2.34
CA LEU A 288 17.50 24.72 2.97
C LEU A 288 17.68 26.08 2.31
N HIS A 289 17.96 27.07 3.14
CA HIS A 289 18.31 28.43 2.74
C HIS A 289 19.74 28.70 3.16
N GLY A 290 20.54 29.30 2.27
CA GLY A 290 21.94 29.57 2.55
C GLY A 290 22.49 30.78 1.80
N PRO A 291 23.75 31.14 2.08
CA PRO A 291 24.38 32.32 1.52
C PRO A 291 24.61 32.19 0.00
N GLY A 292 24.30 33.24 -0.76
CA GLY A 292 24.43 33.31 -2.22
C GLY A 292 23.56 34.44 -2.82
N PRO A 293 23.69 34.76 -4.13
CA PRO A 293 22.83 35.76 -4.78
C PRO A 293 21.35 35.40 -4.60
N ALA A 294 20.56 36.33 -4.06
CA ALA A 294 19.13 36.17 -3.73
C ALA A 294 18.76 35.10 -2.66
N GLY A 295 19.74 34.56 -1.92
CA GLY A 295 19.51 33.51 -0.92
C GLY A 295 19.31 32.16 -1.60
N ALA A 296 20.41 31.42 -1.80
CA ALA A 296 20.39 30.13 -2.46
C ALA A 296 19.38 29.21 -1.74
N ARG A 297 18.46 28.62 -2.51
CA ARG A 297 17.42 27.71 -2.03
C ARG A 297 17.71 26.32 -2.57
N LEU A 298 18.03 25.40 -1.66
CA LEU A 298 18.24 23.99 -1.96
C LEU A 298 17.00 23.20 -1.53
N VAL A 299 16.34 22.57 -2.49
CA VAL A 299 15.19 21.69 -2.24
C VAL A 299 15.62 20.24 -2.44
N VAL A 300 15.42 19.39 -1.45
CA VAL A 300 15.72 17.95 -1.54
C VAL A 300 14.42 17.17 -1.43
N GLN A 301 14.16 16.32 -2.42
CA GLN A 301 12.99 15.46 -2.49
C GLN A 301 13.40 14.09 -3.03
N GLY A 302 13.22 13.04 -2.23
CA GLY A 302 13.69 11.70 -2.57
C GLY A 302 15.17 11.71 -2.92
N ALA A 303 15.52 11.10 -4.04
CA ALA A 303 16.88 11.08 -4.61
C ALA A 303 17.24 12.33 -5.43
N THR A 304 16.44 13.40 -5.42
CA THR A 304 16.68 14.61 -6.20
C THR A 304 16.95 15.81 -5.30
N ALA A 305 18.00 16.56 -5.62
CA ALA A 305 18.26 17.89 -5.08
C ALA A 305 18.14 18.93 -6.19
N ALA A 306 17.52 20.07 -5.89
CA ALA A 306 17.33 21.17 -6.83
C ALA A 306 17.84 22.49 -6.24
N VAL A 307 18.56 23.25 -7.08
CA VAL A 307 19.14 24.57 -6.76
C VAL A 307 18.83 25.50 -7.92
N GLY A 308 17.95 26.47 -7.71
CA GLY A 308 17.39 27.26 -8.82
C GLY A 308 16.67 26.32 -9.81
N ASP A 309 17.04 26.38 -11.09
CA ASP A 309 16.50 25.49 -12.14
C ASP A 309 17.33 24.20 -12.33
N ALA A 310 18.51 24.10 -11.70
CA ALA A 310 19.37 22.93 -11.81
C ALA A 310 18.89 21.79 -10.90
N LYS A 311 18.87 20.56 -11.42
CA LYS A 311 18.46 19.35 -10.72
C LYS A 311 19.56 18.31 -10.77
N VAL A 312 19.88 17.71 -9.63
CA VAL A 312 20.92 16.68 -9.52
C VAL A 312 20.41 15.46 -8.75
N ARG A 313 20.79 14.28 -9.22
CA ARG A 313 20.47 13.02 -8.55
C ARG A 313 21.50 12.71 -7.46
N LEU A 314 21.01 12.48 -6.25
CA LEU A 314 21.76 12.04 -5.09
C LEU A 314 21.70 10.52 -4.98
N SER A 315 22.83 9.92 -4.59
CA SER A 315 22.86 8.55 -4.08
C SER A 315 22.24 8.48 -2.68
N GLU A 316 21.94 7.26 -2.22
CA GLU A 316 21.42 7.03 -0.87
C GLU A 316 22.35 7.63 0.20
N ARG A 317 23.65 7.40 0.10
CA ARG A 317 24.66 7.91 1.05
C ARG A 317 24.75 9.44 1.03
N GLU A 318 24.74 10.05 -0.16
CA GLU A 318 24.75 11.51 -0.31
C GLU A 318 23.49 12.14 0.31
N ARG A 319 22.32 11.54 0.08
CA ARG A 319 21.05 11.97 0.66
C ARG A 319 21.04 11.83 2.18
N ALA A 320 21.53 10.70 2.70
CA ALA A 320 21.59 10.45 4.13
C ALA A 320 22.54 11.43 4.84
N VAL A 321 23.73 11.67 4.28
CA VAL A 321 24.67 12.69 4.79
C VAL A 321 24.00 14.07 4.80
N LEU A 322 23.38 14.48 3.70
CA LEU A 322 22.70 15.77 3.62
C LEU A 322 21.57 15.88 4.65
N GLY A 323 20.78 14.82 4.84
CA GLY A 323 19.71 14.77 5.83
C GLY A 323 20.22 14.93 7.27
N VAL A 324 21.32 14.28 7.63
CA VAL A 324 21.94 14.43 8.96
C VAL A 324 22.44 15.86 9.18
N LEU A 325 23.15 16.43 8.21
CA LEU A 325 23.66 17.80 8.30
C LEU A 325 22.52 18.83 8.37
N ALA A 326 21.48 18.65 7.56
CA ALA A 326 20.32 19.52 7.55
C ALA A 326 19.54 19.49 8.87
N GLY A 327 19.38 18.32 9.48
CA GLY A 327 18.75 18.17 10.79
C GLY A 327 19.54 18.80 11.94
N ARG A 328 20.81 19.17 11.70
CA ARG A 328 21.70 19.86 12.64
C ARG A 328 22.21 21.19 12.07
N ALA A 329 21.42 21.83 11.21
CA ALA A 329 21.81 23.09 10.58
C ALA A 329 22.29 24.13 11.62
N GLY A 330 23.47 24.69 11.40
CA GLY A 330 24.12 25.63 12.32
C GLY A 330 25.00 25.00 13.41
N ALA A 331 24.96 23.68 13.58
CA ALA A 331 25.84 22.93 14.49
C ALA A 331 26.87 22.09 13.71
N VAL A 332 28.00 21.79 14.36
CA VAL A 332 29.04 20.93 13.78
C VAL A 332 28.66 19.47 13.96
N VAL A 333 28.61 18.71 12.88
CA VAL A 333 28.43 17.25 12.93
C VAL A 333 29.79 16.58 12.74
N SER A 334 30.20 15.77 13.72
CA SER A 334 31.49 15.09 13.66
C SER A 334 31.52 14.00 12.58
N ARG A 335 32.71 13.71 12.04
CA ARG A 335 32.89 12.60 11.07
C ARG A 335 32.43 11.26 11.65
N GLY A 336 32.74 11.00 12.93
CA GLY A 336 32.32 9.78 13.62
C GLY A 336 30.81 9.69 13.79
N GLU A 337 30.12 10.82 13.99
CA GLU A 337 28.65 10.83 14.02
C GLU A 337 28.04 10.59 12.64
N LEU A 338 28.57 11.21 11.58
CA LEU A 338 28.14 10.92 10.20
C LEU A 338 28.37 9.44 9.86
N LEU A 339 29.54 8.90 10.23
CA LEU A 339 29.88 7.50 10.00
C LEU A 339 28.85 6.57 10.69
N ARG A 340 28.60 6.78 11.99
CA ARG A 340 27.61 5.98 12.73
C ARG A 340 26.19 6.13 12.18
N ARG A 341 25.72 7.35 11.92
CA ARG A 341 24.33 7.60 11.51
C ARG A 341 24.03 7.16 10.08
N VAL A 342 25.00 7.27 9.18
CA VAL A 342 24.82 6.93 7.78
C VAL A 342 25.25 5.49 7.52
N TRP A 343 26.49 5.12 7.87
CA TRP A 343 27.05 3.79 7.56
C TRP A 343 26.72 2.71 8.58
N GLY A 344 26.46 3.05 9.85
CA GLY A 344 26.06 2.10 10.89
C GLY A 344 27.15 1.13 11.35
N ASP A 345 28.23 0.99 10.59
CA ASP A 345 29.34 0.09 10.85
C ASP A 345 30.59 0.89 11.29
N PRO A 346 31.09 0.70 12.52
CA PRO A 346 32.29 1.35 13.02
C PRO A 346 33.59 0.89 12.34
N ALA A 347 33.58 -0.21 11.57
CA ALA A 347 34.74 -0.70 10.82
C ALA A 347 34.98 0.05 9.50
N VAL A 348 34.04 0.91 9.07
CA VAL A 348 34.16 1.68 7.82
C VAL A 348 35.14 2.84 8.00
N ASP A 349 36.09 2.98 7.08
CA ASP A 349 37.06 4.08 7.09
C ASP A 349 36.37 5.46 7.03
N ALA A 350 36.73 6.35 7.97
CA ALA A 350 36.26 7.72 8.03
C ALA A 350 36.52 8.52 6.73
N HIS A 351 37.48 8.10 5.90
CA HIS A 351 37.72 8.68 4.58
C HIS A 351 36.49 8.61 3.66
N VAL A 352 35.61 7.62 3.84
CA VAL A 352 34.36 7.52 3.06
C VAL A 352 33.45 8.73 3.24
N VAL A 353 33.47 9.33 4.44
CA VAL A 353 32.67 10.52 4.76
C VAL A 353 33.18 11.70 3.93
N GLU A 354 34.49 11.87 3.86
CA GLU A 354 35.12 12.97 3.13
C GLU A 354 34.89 12.85 1.62
N VAL A 355 35.05 11.64 1.07
CA VAL A 355 34.75 11.35 -0.33
C VAL A 355 33.27 11.62 -0.65
N THR A 356 32.36 11.18 0.22
CA THR A 356 30.91 11.37 0.03
C THR A 356 30.54 12.85 0.09
N VAL A 357 31.04 13.60 1.07
CA VAL A 357 30.81 15.05 1.15
C VAL A 357 31.43 15.79 -0.04
N GLY A 358 32.61 15.38 -0.50
CA GLY A 358 33.25 15.93 -1.70
C GLY A 358 32.40 15.73 -2.96
N ARG A 359 31.86 14.52 -3.17
CA ARG A 359 30.94 14.22 -4.28
C ARG A 359 29.63 15.01 -4.16
N LEU A 360 29.05 15.07 -2.97
CA LEU A 360 27.85 15.85 -2.69
C LEU A 360 28.05 17.33 -3.02
N ARG A 361 29.14 17.96 -2.54
CA ARG A 361 29.48 19.36 -2.85
C ARG A 361 29.62 19.59 -4.35
N ARG A 362 30.31 18.68 -5.06
CA ARG A 362 30.45 18.77 -6.52
C ARG A 362 29.09 18.77 -7.22
N LYS A 363 28.17 17.89 -6.81
CA LYS A 363 26.80 17.84 -7.37
C LYS A 363 25.99 19.10 -7.04
N LEU A 364 26.14 19.65 -5.85
CA LEU A 364 25.40 20.83 -5.41
C LEU A 364 25.87 22.15 -6.04
N GLY A 365 27.04 22.17 -6.69
CA GLY A 365 27.58 23.38 -7.34
C GLY A 365 27.70 24.54 -6.34
N ASP A 366 27.10 25.68 -6.66
CA ASP A 366 27.11 26.87 -5.80
C ASP A 366 26.46 26.63 -4.42
N ALA A 367 25.45 25.76 -4.33
CA ALA A 367 24.83 25.42 -3.05
C ALA A 367 25.75 24.60 -2.13
N SER A 368 26.91 24.13 -2.61
CA SER A 368 27.91 23.46 -1.77
C SER A 368 28.40 24.32 -0.60
N ARG A 369 28.31 25.66 -0.72
CA ARG A 369 28.66 26.62 0.34
C ARG A 369 27.79 26.47 1.60
N MET A 370 26.64 25.81 1.50
CA MET A 370 25.81 25.45 2.65
C MET A 370 26.44 24.39 3.55
N ILE A 371 27.37 23.58 3.01
CA ILE A 371 28.10 22.56 3.76
C ILE A 371 29.50 23.10 4.01
N ARG A 372 29.79 23.52 5.23
CA ARG A 372 31.12 24.00 5.62
C ARG A 372 31.95 22.84 6.18
N THR A 373 33.27 23.03 6.27
CA THR A 373 34.15 22.12 6.99
C THR A 373 34.68 22.88 8.18
N VAL A 374 34.59 22.28 9.36
CA VAL A 374 35.18 22.79 10.58
C VAL A 374 36.44 21.98 10.87
N PRO A 375 37.64 22.57 10.70
CA PRO A 375 38.90 21.84 10.81
C PRO A 375 38.97 21.00 12.08
N ARG A 376 39.39 19.74 11.94
CA ARG A 376 39.51 18.73 13.01
C ARG A 376 38.21 18.37 13.75
N ARG A 377 37.08 19.01 13.45
CA ARG A 377 35.80 18.78 14.15
C ARG A 377 34.75 18.08 13.30
N GLY A 378 34.65 18.41 12.01
CA GLY A 378 33.66 17.80 11.11
C GLY A 378 33.13 18.77 10.05
N TYR A 379 31.82 18.75 9.83
CA TYR A 379 31.13 19.57 8.83
C TYR A 379 30.12 20.52 9.48
#